data_AF-A0A7J2KB34-F1
#
_entry.id   AF-A0A7J2KB34-F1
#
_cell.length_a   1.000
_cell.length_b   1.000
_cell.length_c   1.000
_cell.angle_alpha   90.00
_cell.angle_beta   90.00
_cell.angle_gamma   90.00
#
_symmetry.space_group_name_H-M   'P 1'
#
loop_
_entity.id
_entity.type
_entity.pdbx_description
1 polymer ?
#
loop_
_entity_poly.entity_id
_entity_poly.type
_entity_poly.pdbx_seq_one_letter_code
_entity_poly.pdbx_strand_id
1 'polypeptide(L)'
;MNTSDIYMINTAISEIQPSSQITLPSVELAKEYEREWDTGLLEDIVYTFSVASILEGLGEDVGDVRLLLENLVNKYIYLLHPLPYYPDLIKWHEDIKPKDKGAIIESLGEDELFEILGKILIYKEEFDEGYIDNVGVEDVCTAFRKFAEASGVSEPRLGDDLRDRGYRCITASALLLSKIVFG
;
A
#
# COMPACT_ATOMS: atom_id res chain seq x y z
N MET A 1 5.02 -15.61 19.80
CA MET A 1 3.88 -15.25 18.92
C MET A 1 3.06 -16.50 18.72
N ASN A 2 1.76 -16.41 19.01
CA ASN A 2 0.88 -17.58 19.07
C ASN A 2 0.29 -17.81 17.67
N THR A 3 0.14 -19.08 17.28
CA THR A 3 -0.31 -19.55 15.95
C THR A 3 -1.71 -19.04 15.54
N SER A 4 -2.39 -18.33 16.44
CA SER A 4 -3.71 -17.74 16.29
C SER A 4 -3.72 -16.47 15.42
N ASP A 5 -2.65 -15.66 15.45
CA ASP A 5 -2.65 -14.35 14.77
C ASP A 5 -2.42 -14.49 13.26
N ILE A 6 -1.63 -15.48 12.85
CA ILE A 6 -1.42 -15.84 11.43
C ILE A 6 -2.67 -16.49 10.81
N TYR A 7 -3.46 -17.19 11.63
CA TYR A 7 -4.71 -17.80 11.19
C TYR A 7 -5.79 -16.73 10.93
N MET A 8 -5.83 -15.64 11.70
CA MET A 8 -6.79 -14.55 11.53
C MET A 8 -6.59 -13.78 10.21
N ILE A 9 -5.34 -13.54 9.80
CA ILE A 9 -5.03 -12.87 8.52
C ILE A 9 -5.43 -13.77 7.34
N ASN A 10 -5.11 -15.06 7.39
CA ASN A 10 -5.49 -16.01 6.33
C ASN A 10 -7.01 -16.25 6.28
N THR A 11 -7.71 -16.21 7.42
CA THR A 11 -9.18 -16.37 7.46
C THR A 11 -9.88 -15.15 6.86
N ALA A 12 -9.46 -13.93 7.22
CA ALA A 12 -9.99 -12.69 6.66
C ALA A 12 -9.82 -12.59 5.13
N ILE A 13 -8.73 -13.14 4.59
CA ILE A 13 -8.48 -13.19 3.13
C ILE A 13 -9.37 -14.25 2.44
N SER A 14 -9.73 -15.34 3.13
CA SER A 14 -10.53 -16.42 2.54
C SER A 14 -12.06 -16.20 2.57
N GLU A 15 -12.56 -15.38 3.50
CA GLU A 15 -14.00 -15.07 3.62
C GLU A 15 -14.48 -14.04 2.58
N ILE A 16 -13.56 -13.40 1.85
CA ILE A 16 -13.85 -12.54 0.70
C ILE A 16 -14.00 -13.43 -0.55
N GLN A 17 -15.05 -14.26 -0.60
CA GLN A 17 -15.47 -14.85 -1.87
C GLN A 17 -16.42 -13.87 -2.59
N PRO A 18 -16.12 -13.47 -3.84
CA PRO A 18 -17.02 -12.62 -4.60
C PRO A 18 -18.27 -13.43 -4.95
N SER A 19 -19.43 -12.94 -4.52
CA SER A 19 -20.73 -13.48 -4.91
C SER A 19 -20.81 -13.56 -6.44
N SER A 20 -20.95 -14.78 -6.93
CA SER A 20 -21.11 -15.15 -8.33
C SER A 20 -22.34 -14.48 -8.94
N GLN A 21 -22.18 -13.35 -9.63
CA GLN A 21 -23.06 -12.86 -10.71
C GLN A 21 -22.55 -11.52 -11.29
N ILE A 22 -21.32 -11.52 -11.81
CA ILE A 22 -20.89 -10.45 -12.73
C ILE A 22 -20.50 -11.14 -14.04
N THR A 23 -21.31 -10.91 -15.07
CA THR A 23 -21.00 -11.28 -16.45
C THR A 23 -19.66 -10.65 -16.84
N LEU A 24 -18.67 -11.51 -17.13
CA LEU A 24 -17.32 -11.10 -17.51
C LEU A 24 -17.34 -10.31 -18.83
N PRO A 25 -16.77 -9.09 -18.88
CA PRO A 25 -16.51 -8.39 -20.13
C PRO A 25 -15.58 -9.22 -21.02
N SER A 26 -15.69 -9.07 -22.34
CA SER A 26 -14.77 -9.70 -23.29
C SER A 26 -13.34 -9.25 -23.01
N VAL A 27 -12.37 -10.18 -23.14
CA VAL A 27 -10.94 -9.99 -22.83
C VAL A 27 -10.32 -8.74 -23.47
N GLU A 28 -10.81 -8.29 -24.63
CA GLU A 28 -10.35 -7.04 -25.26
C GLU A 28 -10.90 -5.78 -24.60
N LEU A 29 -12.17 -5.79 -24.14
CA LEU A 29 -12.75 -4.71 -23.33
C LEU A 29 -12.19 -4.71 -21.91
N ALA A 30 -11.87 -5.88 -21.35
CA ALA A 30 -11.16 -5.99 -20.07
C ALA A 30 -9.76 -5.38 -20.16
N LYS A 31 -9.05 -5.56 -21.29
CA LYS A 31 -7.73 -4.93 -21.53
C LYS A 31 -7.79 -3.44 -21.83
N GLU A 32 -8.87 -2.96 -22.44
CA GLU A 32 -9.12 -1.52 -22.64
C GLU A 32 -9.53 -0.82 -21.33
N TYR A 33 -10.27 -1.51 -20.45
CA TYR A 33 -10.56 -1.06 -19.07
C TYR A 33 -9.39 -1.26 -18.09
N GLU A 34 -8.53 -2.26 -18.26
CA GLU A 34 -7.35 -2.53 -17.40
C GLU A 34 -6.28 -1.44 -17.51
N ARG A 35 -6.27 -0.62 -18.58
CA ARG A 35 -5.35 0.51 -18.74
C ARG A 35 -5.92 1.87 -18.36
N GLU A 36 -7.24 2.00 -18.18
CA GLU A 36 -7.78 3.05 -17.31
C GLU A 36 -7.43 2.62 -15.89
N TRP A 37 -6.19 2.91 -15.48
CA TRP A 37 -5.68 2.52 -14.17
C TRP A 37 -6.68 2.77 -13.05
N ASP A 38 -6.53 2.00 -11.98
CA ASP A 38 -7.12 2.20 -10.65
C ASP A 38 -6.71 3.54 -9.98
N THR A 39 -6.41 4.57 -10.78
CA THR A 39 -6.32 5.99 -10.45
C THR A 39 -7.48 6.42 -9.56
N GLY A 40 -8.70 5.96 -9.84
CA GLY A 40 -9.85 6.19 -8.97
C GLY A 40 -9.66 5.64 -7.55
N LEU A 41 -9.11 4.43 -7.40
CA LEU A 41 -8.77 3.87 -6.09
C LEU A 41 -7.67 4.69 -5.40
N LEU A 42 -6.64 5.10 -6.13
CA LEU A 42 -5.56 5.91 -5.57
C LEU A 42 -6.05 7.30 -5.13
N GLU A 43 -6.87 7.96 -5.95
CA GLU A 43 -7.54 9.22 -5.63
C GLU A 43 -8.43 9.06 -4.39
N ASP A 44 -9.24 8.00 -4.34
CA ASP A 44 -10.11 7.71 -3.20
C ASP A 44 -9.30 7.49 -1.92
N ILE A 45 -8.17 6.77 -1.99
CA ILE A 45 -7.27 6.56 -0.85
C ILE A 45 -6.72 7.89 -0.37
N VAL A 46 -6.12 8.68 -1.26
CA VAL A 46 -5.48 9.96 -0.90
C VAL A 46 -6.50 10.93 -0.33
N TYR A 47 -7.65 11.08 -1.00
CA TYR A 47 -8.73 11.94 -0.53
C TYR A 47 -9.25 11.49 0.85
N THR A 48 -9.54 10.20 1.02
CA THR A 48 -10.05 9.69 2.30
C THR A 48 -9.00 9.80 3.40
N PHE A 49 -7.71 9.62 3.07
CA PHE A 49 -6.59 9.81 3.99
C PHE A 49 -6.52 11.26 4.49
N SER A 50 -6.66 12.24 3.60
CA SER A 50 -6.73 13.67 3.95
C SER A 50 -7.97 14.04 4.74
N VAL A 51 -9.15 13.53 4.35
CA VAL A 51 -10.38 13.78 5.12
C VAL A 51 -10.27 13.20 6.52
N ALA A 52 -9.75 11.97 6.65
CA ALA A 52 -9.49 11.35 7.95
C ALA A 52 -8.53 12.19 8.80
N SER A 53 -7.45 12.72 8.20
CA SER A 53 -6.47 13.54 8.92
C SER A 53 -7.06 14.86 9.43
N ILE A 54 -7.87 15.54 8.60
CA ILE A 54 -8.55 16.79 8.98
C ILE A 54 -9.52 16.54 10.15
N LEU A 55 -10.35 15.50 10.05
CA LEU A 55 -11.33 15.19 11.10
C LEU A 55 -10.65 14.75 12.41
N GLU A 56 -9.59 13.95 12.33
CA GLU A 56 -8.77 13.58 13.50
C GLU A 56 -8.16 14.84 14.15
N GLY A 57 -7.66 15.78 13.35
CA GLY A 57 -7.09 17.05 13.83
C GLY A 57 -8.12 18.00 14.47
N LEU A 58 -9.38 17.94 14.02
CA LEU A 58 -10.50 18.67 14.63
C LEU A 58 -11.05 17.98 15.89
N GLY A 59 -10.62 16.75 16.19
CA GLY A 59 -11.13 15.95 17.29
C GLY A 59 -12.53 15.40 17.06
N GLU A 60 -12.94 15.29 15.79
CA GLU A 60 -14.24 14.76 15.38
C GLU A 60 -14.25 13.22 15.38
N ASP A 61 -15.44 12.63 15.41
CA ASP A 61 -15.58 11.19 15.22
C ASP A 61 -15.26 10.80 13.78
N VAL A 62 -14.31 9.87 13.61
CA VAL A 62 -13.80 9.41 12.32
C VAL A 62 -14.15 7.96 12.02
N GLY A 63 -15.03 7.31 12.80
CA GLY A 63 -15.33 5.88 12.67
C GLY A 63 -15.64 5.42 11.24
N ASP A 64 -16.62 6.04 10.59
CA ASP A 64 -17.03 5.66 9.23
C ASP A 64 -15.97 5.97 8.17
N VAL A 65 -15.28 7.10 8.31
CA VAL A 65 -14.21 7.53 7.38
C VAL A 65 -12.99 6.61 7.52
N ARG A 66 -12.65 6.23 8.75
CA ARG A 66 -11.59 5.26 9.04
C ARG A 66 -11.92 3.91 8.41
N LEU A 67 -13.14 3.40 8.60
CA LEU A 67 -13.57 2.14 8.00
C LEU A 67 -13.51 2.19 6.46
N LEU A 68 -13.89 3.32 5.85
CA LEU A 68 -13.73 3.51 4.41
C LEU A 68 -12.26 3.46 3.99
N LEU A 69 -11.38 4.20 4.68
CA LEU A 69 -9.94 4.23 4.38
C LEU A 69 -9.32 2.84 4.52
N GLU A 70 -9.64 2.12 5.58
CA GLU A 70 -9.23 0.74 5.83
C GLU A 70 -9.62 -0.18 4.67
N ASN A 71 -10.86 -0.08 4.18
CA ASN A 71 -11.34 -0.86 3.04
C ASN A 71 -10.61 -0.53 1.74
N LEU A 72 -10.37 0.76 1.46
CA LEU A 72 -9.64 1.19 0.27
C LEU A 72 -8.18 0.71 0.29
N VAL A 73 -7.51 0.85 1.44
CA VAL A 73 -6.13 0.40 1.63
C VAL A 73 -6.02 -1.12 1.56
N ASN A 74 -6.99 -1.86 2.08
CA ASN A 74 -7.05 -3.32 1.91
C ASN A 74 -7.15 -3.72 0.43
N LYS A 75 -7.98 -3.03 -0.37
CA LYS A 75 -8.05 -3.27 -1.82
C LYS A 75 -6.70 -2.98 -2.49
N TYR A 76 -6.05 -1.87 -2.15
CA TYR A 76 -4.74 -1.54 -2.68
C TYR A 76 -3.66 -2.59 -2.32
N ILE A 77 -3.61 -3.04 -1.06
CA ILE A 77 -2.69 -4.10 -0.64
C ILE A 77 -2.99 -5.43 -1.35
N TYR A 78 -4.26 -5.72 -1.64
CA TYR A 78 -4.66 -6.89 -2.43
C TYR A 78 -4.10 -6.84 -3.85
N LEU A 79 -4.09 -5.67 -4.51
CA LEU A 79 -3.48 -5.51 -5.84
C LEU A 79 -1.96 -5.77 -5.83
N LEU A 80 -1.29 -5.56 -4.70
CA LEU A 80 0.12 -5.86 -4.55
C LEU A 80 0.40 -7.36 -4.33
N HIS A 81 -0.63 -8.19 -4.10
CA HIS A 81 -0.44 -9.61 -3.84
C HIS A 81 -0.07 -10.40 -5.12
N PRO A 82 0.85 -11.38 -5.05
CA PRO A 82 1.60 -11.83 -3.87
C PRO A 82 2.81 -10.94 -3.57
N LEU A 83 3.04 -10.69 -2.28
CA LEU A 83 4.27 -10.08 -1.77
C LEU A 83 5.18 -11.12 -1.14
N PRO A 84 6.50 -11.11 -1.42
CA PRO A 84 7.42 -12.01 -0.75
C PRO A 84 7.47 -11.77 0.76
N TYR A 85 7.61 -12.85 1.52
CA TYR A 85 7.72 -12.79 2.97
C TYR A 85 9.15 -12.46 3.40
N TYR A 86 9.30 -11.35 4.13
CA TYR A 86 10.57 -10.88 4.67
C TYR A 86 10.49 -10.77 6.21
N PRO A 87 11.04 -11.74 6.97
CA PRO A 87 10.94 -11.74 8.44
C PRO A 87 11.47 -10.45 9.08
N ASP A 88 12.53 -9.88 8.52
CA ASP A 88 13.14 -8.65 8.99
C ASP A 88 12.26 -7.41 8.73
N LEU A 89 11.50 -7.39 7.64
CA LEU A 89 10.52 -6.32 7.39
C LEU A 89 9.29 -6.44 8.30
N ILE A 90 8.87 -7.66 8.66
CA ILE A 90 7.80 -7.85 9.65
C ILE A 90 8.23 -7.31 11.01
N LYS A 91 9.46 -7.63 11.44
CA LYS A 91 10.01 -7.07 12.67
C LYS A 91 10.11 -5.54 12.61
N TRP A 92 10.58 -4.99 11.50
CA TRP A 92 10.60 -3.54 11.28
C TRP A 92 9.20 -2.92 11.41
N HIS A 93 8.18 -3.52 10.78
CA HIS A 93 6.78 -3.09 10.88
C HIS A 93 6.24 -3.09 12.33
N GLU A 94 6.64 -4.07 13.14
CA GLU A 94 6.28 -4.12 14.56
C GLU A 94 6.95 -2.98 15.36
N ASP A 95 8.20 -2.65 15.02
CA ASP A 95 9.02 -1.69 15.76
C ASP A 95 8.74 -0.21 15.39
N ILE A 96 8.29 0.07 14.17
CA ILE A 96 8.04 1.46 13.72
C ILE A 96 6.82 2.10 14.39
N LYS A 97 6.90 3.42 14.54
CA LYS A 97 5.81 4.31 14.98
C LYS A 97 5.70 5.47 14.00
N PRO A 98 4.88 5.32 12.94
CA PRO A 98 4.65 6.41 12.00
C PRO A 98 4.06 7.62 12.71
N LYS A 99 4.29 8.81 12.13
CA LYS A 99 3.54 10.02 12.49
C LYS A 99 2.05 9.84 12.19
N ASP A 100 1.23 10.72 12.76
CA ASP A 100 -0.17 10.81 12.37
C ASP A 100 -0.35 11.23 10.91
N LYS A 101 -1.55 10.96 10.37
CA LYS A 101 -1.90 11.20 8.97
C LYS A 101 -1.79 12.69 8.59
N GLY A 102 -2.07 13.59 9.53
CA GLY A 102 -1.97 15.03 9.30
C GLY A 102 -0.53 15.46 9.05
N ALA A 103 0.38 15.07 9.93
CA ALA A 103 1.81 15.35 9.78
C ALA A 103 2.43 14.73 8.51
N ILE A 104 1.90 13.59 8.04
CA ILE A 104 2.32 12.96 6.79
C ILE A 104 1.86 13.80 5.59
N ILE A 105 0.59 14.19 5.53
CA ILE A 105 0.05 15.04 4.45
C ILE A 105 0.73 16.40 4.43
N GLU A 106 0.99 17.02 5.59
CA GLU A 106 1.73 18.29 5.66
C GLU A 106 3.15 18.18 5.09
N SER A 107 3.80 17.03 5.27
CA SER A 107 5.17 16.80 4.80
C SER A 107 5.25 16.46 3.32
N LEU A 108 4.25 15.76 2.79
CA LEU A 108 4.33 15.11 1.48
C LEU A 108 3.39 15.75 0.46
N GLY A 109 2.20 16.16 0.89
CA GLY A 109 1.10 16.59 0.03
C GLY A 109 0.31 15.41 -0.56
N GLU A 110 -0.90 15.70 -1.04
CA GLU A 110 -1.80 14.71 -1.64
C GLU A 110 -1.24 14.19 -2.97
N ASP A 111 -0.78 15.08 -3.84
CA ASP A 111 -0.26 14.73 -5.17
C ASP A 111 0.95 13.80 -5.09
N GLU A 112 1.89 14.07 -4.18
CA GLU A 112 3.06 13.20 -4.02
C GLU A 112 2.65 11.85 -3.40
N LEU A 113 1.62 11.80 -2.55
CA LEU A 113 1.14 10.54 -1.96
C LEU A 113 0.52 9.68 -3.06
N PHE A 114 -0.30 10.30 -3.91
CA PHE A 114 -0.85 9.67 -5.11
C PHE A 114 0.27 9.11 -6.00
N GLU A 115 1.29 9.92 -6.31
CA GLU A 115 2.41 9.49 -7.14
C GLU A 115 3.19 8.31 -6.52
N ILE A 116 3.42 8.33 -5.22
CA ILE A 116 4.13 7.25 -4.52
C ILE A 116 3.35 5.95 -4.60
N LEU A 117 2.05 5.97 -4.28
CA LEU A 117 1.20 4.79 -4.34
C LEU A 117 1.10 4.26 -5.78
N GLY A 118 0.99 5.16 -6.76
CA GLY A 118 1.04 4.81 -8.19
C GLY A 118 2.34 4.12 -8.56
N LYS A 119 3.51 4.70 -8.23
CA LYS A 119 4.83 4.10 -8.51
C LYS A 119 4.97 2.72 -7.91
N ILE A 120 4.54 2.50 -6.67
CA ILE A 120 4.61 1.19 -6.02
C ILE A 120 3.79 0.15 -6.80
N LEU A 121 2.57 0.51 -7.21
CA LEU A 121 1.69 -0.38 -7.96
C LEU A 121 2.24 -0.72 -9.35
N ILE A 122 2.70 0.29 -10.10
CA ILE A 122 3.31 0.13 -11.43
C ILE A 122 4.50 -0.81 -11.35
N TYR A 123 5.44 -0.53 -10.45
CA TYR A 123 6.66 -1.33 -10.37
C TYR A 123 6.39 -2.74 -9.84
N LYS A 124 5.32 -2.95 -9.07
CA LYS A 124 4.87 -4.29 -8.72
C LYS A 124 4.41 -5.07 -9.96
N GLU A 125 3.60 -4.46 -10.81
CA GLU A 125 3.15 -5.07 -12.07
C GLU A 125 4.34 -5.40 -12.98
N GLU A 126 5.23 -4.43 -13.20
CA GLU A 126 6.42 -4.62 -14.03
C GLU A 126 7.32 -5.77 -13.52
N PHE A 127 7.55 -5.86 -12.21
CA PHE A 127 8.42 -6.88 -11.64
C PHE A 127 7.81 -8.28 -11.73
N ASP A 128 6.49 -8.39 -11.62
CA ASP A 128 5.75 -9.64 -11.80
C ASP A 128 5.76 -10.09 -13.26
N GLU A 129 5.71 -9.17 -14.20
CA GLU A 129 5.92 -9.44 -15.64
C GLU A 129 7.39 -9.73 -15.99
N GLY A 130 8.30 -9.49 -15.05
CA GLY A 130 9.73 -9.78 -15.16
C GLY A 130 10.58 -8.62 -15.69
N TYR A 131 9.99 -7.44 -15.86
CA TYR A 131 10.70 -6.21 -16.22
C TYR A 131 11.36 -5.61 -15.00
N ILE A 132 12.63 -5.92 -14.78
CA ILE A 132 13.41 -5.40 -13.65
C ILE A 132 14.71 -4.82 -14.17
N ASP A 133 14.88 -3.52 -13.96
CA ASP A 133 16.13 -2.82 -14.21
C ASP A 133 16.52 -1.93 -13.02
N ASN A 134 17.75 -1.40 -13.08
CA ASN A 134 18.28 -0.55 -12.00
C ASN A 134 17.50 0.76 -11.84
N VAL A 135 16.94 1.31 -12.92
CA VAL A 135 16.24 2.60 -12.87
C VAL A 135 14.91 2.40 -12.16
N GLY A 136 14.13 1.39 -12.55
CA GLY A 136 12.85 1.10 -11.93
C GLY A 136 12.97 0.71 -10.46
N VAL A 137 14.00 -0.06 -10.09
CA VAL A 137 14.25 -0.40 -8.68
C VAL A 137 14.64 0.83 -7.87
N GLU A 138 15.50 1.71 -8.38
CA GLU A 138 15.85 2.93 -7.65
C GLU A 138 14.67 3.91 -7.57
N ASP A 139 13.80 3.96 -8.58
CA ASP A 139 12.60 4.78 -8.58
C ASP A 139 11.59 4.32 -7.51
N VAL A 140 11.27 3.01 -7.45
CA VAL A 140 10.35 2.48 -6.42
C VAL A 140 10.94 2.61 -5.02
N CYS A 141 12.25 2.42 -4.87
CA CYS A 141 12.91 2.60 -3.57
C CYS A 141 13.00 4.08 -3.17
N THR A 142 13.13 5.00 -4.13
CA THR A 142 13.04 6.44 -3.84
C THR A 142 11.65 6.84 -3.41
N ALA A 143 10.60 6.33 -4.06
CA ALA A 143 9.21 6.53 -3.63
C ALA A 143 8.99 6.02 -2.20
N PHE A 144 9.47 4.80 -1.89
CA PHE A 144 9.43 4.26 -0.53
C PHE A 144 10.18 5.15 0.48
N ARG A 145 11.40 5.57 0.18
CA ARG A 145 12.21 6.41 1.09
C ARG A 145 11.53 7.73 1.40
N LYS A 146 10.95 8.39 0.39
CA LYS A 146 10.16 9.61 0.59
C LYS A 146 8.98 9.37 1.53
N PHE A 147 8.26 8.26 1.32
CA PHE A 147 7.12 7.92 2.17
C PHE A 147 7.54 7.62 3.62
N ALA A 148 8.64 6.89 3.79
CA ALA A 148 9.22 6.58 5.09
C ALA A 148 9.68 7.85 5.83
N GLU A 149 10.35 8.76 5.12
CA GLU A 149 10.82 10.05 5.66
C GLU A 149 9.65 10.93 6.13
N ALA A 150 8.61 11.10 5.29
CA ALA A 150 7.41 11.83 5.65
C ALA A 150 6.73 11.22 6.89
N SER A 151 6.65 9.89 6.93
CA SER A 151 6.11 9.10 8.04
C SER A 151 6.98 9.12 9.30
N GLY A 152 8.20 9.70 9.25
CA GLY A 152 9.12 9.76 10.37
C GLY A 152 9.71 8.41 10.78
N VAL A 153 9.75 7.43 9.87
CA VAL A 153 10.25 6.08 10.15
C VAL A 153 11.61 5.86 9.49
N SER A 154 12.48 5.12 10.16
CA SER A 154 13.79 4.75 9.60
C SER A 154 13.64 3.69 8.51
N GLU A 155 14.42 3.84 7.43
CA GLU A 155 14.49 2.85 6.35
C GLU A 155 14.94 1.47 6.89
N PRO A 156 14.25 0.37 6.55
CA PRO A 156 14.70 -0.98 6.85
C PRO A 156 15.90 -1.38 5.98
N ARG A 157 16.47 -2.56 6.26
CA ARG A 157 17.50 -3.11 5.39
C ARG A 157 16.90 -3.54 4.05
N LEU A 158 17.33 -2.86 2.99
CA LEU A 158 17.03 -3.24 1.62
C LEU A 158 18.13 -4.19 1.11
N GLY A 159 17.74 -5.24 0.38
CA GLY A 159 18.65 -6.29 -0.07
C GLY A 159 19.71 -5.79 -1.06
N ASP A 160 20.77 -6.58 -1.24
CA ASP A 160 21.84 -6.27 -2.20
C ASP A 160 21.47 -6.68 -3.63
N ASP A 161 20.68 -7.74 -3.80
CA ASP A 161 20.15 -8.19 -5.09
C ASP A 161 19.09 -7.23 -5.62
N LEU A 162 19.10 -6.98 -6.93
CA LEU A 162 18.28 -5.96 -7.56
C LEU A 162 16.77 -6.26 -7.44
N ARG A 163 16.38 -7.50 -7.77
CA ARG A 163 14.98 -7.94 -7.70
C ARG A 163 14.51 -7.97 -6.25
N ASP A 164 15.34 -8.51 -5.36
CA ASP A 164 15.04 -8.57 -3.93
C ASP A 164 14.86 -7.16 -3.33
N ARG A 165 15.73 -6.22 -3.69
CA ARG A 165 15.64 -4.81 -3.26
C ARG A 165 14.33 -4.18 -3.68
N GLY A 166 13.96 -4.34 -4.95
CA GLY A 166 12.71 -3.83 -5.49
C GLY A 166 11.48 -4.35 -4.73
N TYR A 167 11.38 -5.68 -4.57
CA TYR A 167 10.28 -6.27 -3.80
C TYR A 167 10.29 -5.86 -2.32
N ARG A 168 11.46 -5.68 -1.70
CA ARG A 168 11.55 -5.16 -0.33
C ARG A 168 11.00 -3.73 -0.22
N CYS A 169 11.28 -2.86 -1.18
CA CYS A 169 10.73 -1.50 -1.20
C CYS A 169 9.20 -1.50 -1.34
N ILE A 170 8.65 -2.36 -2.21
CA ILE A 170 7.21 -2.55 -2.37
C ILE A 170 6.59 -3.10 -1.07
N THR A 171 7.14 -4.19 -0.53
CA THR A 171 6.63 -4.83 0.70
C THR A 171 6.72 -3.87 1.90
N ALA A 172 7.83 -3.15 2.06
CA ALA A 172 7.98 -2.17 3.13
C ALA A 172 6.98 -1.02 3.01
N SER A 173 6.68 -0.56 1.79
CA SER A 173 5.67 0.48 1.55
C SER A 173 4.27 0.01 1.92
N ALA A 174 3.90 -1.22 1.52
CA ALA A 174 2.61 -1.82 1.89
C ALA A 174 2.46 -1.97 3.41
N LEU A 175 3.52 -2.44 4.08
CA LEU A 175 3.55 -2.55 5.55
C LEU A 175 3.45 -1.18 6.23
N LEU A 176 4.14 -0.17 5.72
CA LEU A 176 4.08 1.19 6.26
C LEU A 176 2.67 1.77 6.15
N LEU A 177 2.06 1.68 4.96
CA LEU A 177 0.69 2.17 4.73
C LEU A 177 -0.30 1.44 5.65
N SER A 178 -0.17 0.11 5.76
CA SER A 178 -0.96 -0.69 6.69
C SER A 178 -0.81 -0.20 8.13
N LYS A 179 0.42 0.03 8.59
CA LYS A 179 0.68 0.54 9.95
C LYS A 179 0.04 1.90 10.21
N ILE A 180 0.04 2.80 9.23
CA ILE A 180 -0.55 4.14 9.36
C ILE A 180 -2.08 4.08 9.45
N VAL A 181 -2.68 3.13 8.77
CA VAL A 181 -4.15 3.06 8.59
C VAL A 181 -4.82 2.20 9.65
N PHE A 182 -4.22 1.05 10.01
CA PHE A 182 -4.79 0.07 10.94
C PHE A 182 -4.15 0.09 12.34
N GLY A 183 -3.01 0.76 12.50
CA GLY A 183 -2.15 0.71 13.69
C GLY A 183 -2.41 1.75 14.77
#